data_AF-A0A2T1CM57-F1
#
_entry.id   AF-A0A2T1CM57-F1
#
_cell.length_a   1.000
_cell.length_b   1.000
_cell.length_c   1.000
_cell.angle_alpha   90.00
_cell.angle_beta   90.00
_cell.angle_gamma   90.00
#
_symmetry.space_group_name_H-M   'P 1'
#
loop_
_entity.id
_entity.type
_entity.pdbx_description
1 polymer ?
#
loop_
_entity_poly.entity_id
_entity_poly.type
_entity_poly.pdbx_seq_one_letter_code
_entity_poly.pdbx_strand_id
1 'polypeptide(L)'
;MKTLQVKRVKTNVIDFPGLGKRIKEAREKDDRSLVQICKQCDISRAYWYQLEAEDMRSAVTEEIIRRIETILNVDLGVSFDD
;
A
#
# COMPACT_ATOMS: atom_id res chain seq x y z
N MET A 1 32.35 33.94 3.22
CA MET A 1 32.51 32.52 2.83
C MET A 1 31.27 32.07 2.09
N LYS A 2 31.41 31.41 0.93
CA LYS A 2 30.26 30.79 0.24
C LYS A 2 29.93 29.47 0.95
N THR A 3 28.66 29.23 1.24
CA THR A 3 28.15 27.97 1.81
C THR A 3 27.43 27.15 0.76
N LEU A 4 27.37 25.84 0.94
CA LEU A 4 26.67 24.91 0.05
C LEU A 4 25.68 24.07 0.86
N GLN A 5 24.48 23.86 0.32
CA GLN A 5 23.46 23.00 0.91
C GLN A 5 23.61 21.57 0.40
N VAL A 6 23.46 20.59 1.28
CA VAL A 6 23.55 19.16 0.95
C VAL A 6 22.22 18.49 1.29
N LYS A 7 21.66 17.77 0.32
CA LYS A 7 20.42 16.97 0.49
C LYS A 7 20.77 15.52 0.80
N ARG A 8 20.10 14.93 1.79
CA ARG A 8 20.09 13.48 2.05
C ARG A 8 18.68 12.95 1.81
N VAL A 9 18.56 11.82 1.12
CA VAL A 9 17.31 11.04 0.99
C VAL A 9 17.48 9.79 1.86
N LYS A 10 16.47 9.48 2.69
CA LYS A 10 16.39 8.23 3.46
C LYS A 10 15.15 7.47 3.01
N THR A 11 15.31 6.16 2.80
CA THR A 11 14.20 5.24 2.53
C THR A 11 14.09 4.29 3.72
N ASN A 12 12.89 4.14 4.27
CA ASN A 12 12.60 3.17 5.31
C ASN A 12 11.72 2.06 4.73
N VAL A 13 12.11 0.80 4.91
CA VAL A 13 11.38 -0.37 4.44
C VAL A 13 11.18 -1.28 5.64
N ILE A 14 9.92 -1.47 6.02
CA ILE A 14 9.51 -2.28 7.18
C ILE A 14 8.56 -3.35 6.68
N ASP A 15 8.67 -4.55 7.25
CA ASP A 15 7.77 -5.66 6.94
C ASP A 15 6.48 -5.53 7.76
N PHE A 16 5.34 -5.72 7.09
CA PHE A 16 4.01 -5.77 7.71
C PHE A 16 3.37 -7.15 7.42
N PRO A 17 3.70 -8.19 8.20
CA PRO A 17 3.18 -9.53 7.97
C PRO A 17 1.65 -9.59 8.08
N GLY A 18 0.99 -10.26 7.14
CA GLY A 18 -0.47 -10.39 7.13
C GLY A 18 -1.21 -9.18 6.55
N LEU A 19 -0.50 -8.17 6.05
CA LEU A 19 -1.08 -7.03 5.35
C LEU A 19 -1.92 -7.46 4.15
N GLY A 20 -1.45 -8.43 3.36
CA GLY A 20 -2.17 -8.97 2.21
C GLY A 20 -3.49 -9.62 2.61
N LYS A 21 -3.49 -10.36 3.72
CA LYS A 21 -4.71 -10.94 4.30
C LYS A 21 -5.70 -9.86 4.74
N ARG A 22 -5.25 -8.80 5.40
CA ARG A 22 -6.11 -7.68 5.82
C ARG A 22 -6.72 -6.95 4.63
N ILE A 23 -5.95 -6.74 3.56
CA ILE A 23 -6.44 -6.15 2.30
C ILE A 23 -7.53 -7.04 1.70
N LYS A 24 -7.30 -8.36 1.67
CA LYS A 24 -8.28 -9.33 1.16
C LYS A 24 -9.58 -9.32 1.96
N GLU A 25 -9.49 -9.33 3.29
CA GLU A 25 -10.66 -9.26 4.18
C GLU A 25 -11.43 -7.95 4.01
N ALA A 26 -10.73 -6.83 3.82
CA ALA A 26 -11.37 -5.54 3.54
C ALA A 26 -12.09 -5.54 2.19
N ARG A 27 -11.47 -6.09 1.14
CA ARG A 27 -12.09 -6.25 -0.18
C ARG A 27 -13.34 -7.13 -0.13
N GLU A 28 -13.29 -8.25 0.59
CA GLU A 28 -14.40 -9.21 0.64
C GLU A 28 -15.63 -8.69 1.39
N LYS A 29 -15.44 -7.67 2.24
CA LYS A 29 -16.52 -6.93 2.91
C LYS A 29 -17.09 -5.80 2.06
N ASP A 30 -16.45 -5.46 0.94
CA ASP A 30 -16.85 -4.37 0.07
C ASP A 30 -17.85 -4.87 -0.98
N ASP A 31 -18.93 -4.10 -1.17
CA ASP A 31 -19.97 -4.45 -2.15
C ASP A 31 -19.52 -4.21 -3.61
N ARG A 32 -18.44 -3.45 -3.84
CA ARG A 32 -17.91 -3.17 -5.18
C ARG A 32 -17.14 -4.37 -5.70
N SER A 33 -17.20 -4.56 -7.03
CA SER A 33 -16.36 -5.56 -7.68
C SER A 33 -14.87 -5.22 -7.58
N LEU A 34 -14.01 -6.24 -7.59
CA LEU A 34 -12.55 -6.08 -7.63
C LEU A 34 -12.11 -5.13 -8.76
N VAL A 35 -12.76 -5.20 -9.94
CA VAL A 35 -12.44 -4.33 -11.09
C VAL A 35 -12.68 -2.86 -10.75
N GLN A 36 -13.78 -2.55 -10.06
CA GLN A 36 -14.10 -1.18 -9.64
C GLN A 36 -13.11 -0.68 -8.59
N ILE A 37 -12.78 -1.51 -7.61
CA ILE A 37 -11.80 -1.18 -6.56
C ILE A 37 -10.43 -0.91 -7.18
N CYS A 38 -9.93 -1.81 -8.02
CA CYS A 38 -8.66 -1.64 -8.74
C CYS A 38 -8.62 -0.33 -9.55
N LYS A 39 -9.72 0.00 -10.25
CA LYS A 39 -9.81 1.25 -11.01
C LYS A 39 -9.76 2.49 -10.11
N GLN A 40 -10.36 2.44 -8.93
CA GLN A 40 -10.36 3.55 -7.97
C GLN A 40 -9.01 3.70 -7.26
N CYS A 41 -8.32 2.59 -6.99
CA CYS A 41 -6.96 2.60 -6.48
C CYS A 41 -5.90 2.89 -7.56
N ASP A 42 -6.29 2.94 -8.85
CA ASP A 42 -5.39 3.09 -9.99
C ASP A 42 -4.26 2.03 -10.01
N ILE A 43 -4.65 0.77 -9.81
CA ILE A 43 -3.75 -0.39 -9.88
C ILE A 43 -4.35 -1.52 -10.72
N SER A 44 -3.48 -2.39 -11.25
CA SER A 44 -3.93 -3.54 -12.03
C SER A 44 -4.47 -4.66 -11.13
N ARG A 45 -5.36 -5.50 -11.68
CA ARG A 45 -5.83 -6.72 -10.96
C ARG A 45 -4.69 -7.67 -10.61
N ALA A 46 -3.69 -7.78 -11.48
CA ALA A 46 -2.53 -8.64 -11.21
C ALA A 46 -1.76 -8.13 -9.98
N TYR A 47 -1.51 -6.83 -9.91
CA TYR A 47 -0.90 -6.18 -8.75
C TYR A 47 -1.73 -6.40 -7.49
N TRP A 48 -3.07 -6.30 -7.57
CA TRP A 48 -3.95 -6.59 -6.44
C TRP A 48 -3.80 -8.02 -5.92
N TYR A 49 -3.81 -9.03 -6.81
CA TYR A 49 -3.62 -10.41 -6.39
C TYR A 49 -2.24 -10.65 -5.76
N GLN A 50 -1.20 -9.98 -6.25
CA GLN A 50 0.12 -10.05 -5.64
C GLN A 50 0.15 -9.41 -4.25
N LEU A 51 -0.56 -8.29 -4.03
CA LEU A 51 -0.74 -7.70 -2.71
C LEU A 51 -1.41 -8.68 -1.75
N GLU A 52 -2.52 -9.31 -2.16
CA GLU A 52 -3.25 -10.26 -1.31
C GLU A 52 -2.45 -11.52 -0.99
N ALA A 53 -1.61 -11.96 -1.94
CA ALA A 53 -0.73 -13.11 -1.77
C ALA A 53 0.59 -12.77 -1.05
N GLU A 54 0.85 -11.49 -0.80
CA GLU A 54 2.14 -10.98 -0.30
C GLU A 54 3.34 -11.36 -1.19
N ASP A 55 3.09 -11.63 -2.48
CA ASP A 55 4.09 -12.07 -3.47
C ASP A 55 4.52 -10.90 -4.38
N MET A 56 5.02 -9.85 -3.73
CA MET A 56 5.47 -8.64 -4.38
C MET A 56 6.97 -8.71 -4.67
N ARG A 57 7.37 -8.43 -5.91
CA ARG A 57 8.81 -8.39 -6.30
C ARG A 57 9.56 -7.20 -5.70
N SER A 58 8.85 -6.18 -5.26
CA SER A 58 9.37 -4.95 -4.70
C SER A 58 8.46 -4.47 -3.58
N ALA A 59 9.03 -3.74 -2.62
CA ALA A 59 8.23 -3.11 -1.56
C ALA A 59 7.08 -2.28 -2.14
N VAL A 60 5.91 -2.39 -1.50
CA VAL A 60 4.74 -1.57 -1.79
C VAL A 60 4.98 -0.19 -1.21
N THR A 61 4.66 0.87 -1.94
CA THR A 61 4.80 2.22 -1.42
C THR A 61 3.70 2.53 -0.40
N GLU A 62 4.03 3.35 0.60
CA GLU A 62 3.03 3.83 1.56
C GLU A 62 1.84 4.49 0.84
N GLU A 63 2.09 5.26 -0.21
CA GLU A 63 1.04 5.92 -0.99
C GLU A 63 -0.03 4.94 -1.50
N ILE A 64 0.37 3.77 -1.99
CA ILE A 64 -0.56 2.75 -2.46
C ILE A 64 -1.38 2.19 -1.30
N ILE A 65 -0.75 1.94 -0.14
CA ILE A 65 -1.45 1.48 1.06
C ILE A 65 -2.47 2.52 1.54
N ARG A 66 -2.09 3.80 1.66
CA ARG A 66 -2.99 4.89 2.07
C ARG A 66 -4.17 5.04 1.10
N ARG A 67 -3.93 4.84 -0.19
CA ARG A 67 -4.97 4.87 -1.21
C ARG A 67 -5.96 3.72 -1.03
N ILE A 68 -5.48 2.51 -0.78
CA ILE A 68 -6.33 1.35 -0.49
C ILE A 68 -7.16 1.60 0.78
N GLU A 69 -6.55 2.09 1.87
CA GLU A 69 -7.24 2.47 3.11
C GLU A 69 -8.36 3.48 2.84
N THR A 70 -8.08 4.51 2.06
CA THR A 70 -9.07 5.54 1.67
C THR A 70 -10.21 4.95 0.84
N ILE A 71 -9.89 4.17 -0.19
CA ILE A 71 -10.90 3.62 -1.11
C ILE A 71 -11.79 2.58 -0.41
N LEU A 72 -11.20 1.69 0.40
CA LEU A 72 -11.93 0.66 1.14
C LEU A 72 -12.50 1.19 2.47
N ASN A 73 -12.15 2.40 2.88
CA ASN A 73 -12.54 3.01 4.14
C ASN A 73 -12.20 2.12 5.36
N VAL A 74 -10.93 1.68 5.42
CA VAL A 74 -10.39 0.78 6.47
C VAL A 74 -9.04 1.27 6.97
N ASP A 75 -8.65 0.81 8.16
CA ASP A 75 -7.30 0.95 8.70
C ASP A 75 -6.51 -0.36 8.53
N LEU A 76 -5.45 -0.31 7.71
CA LEU A 76 -4.53 -1.41 7.46
C LEU A 76 -3.35 -1.42 8.44
N GLY A 77 -3.35 -0.57 9.47
CA GLY A 77 -2.44 -0.59 10.61
C GLY A 77 -0.98 -0.48 10.20
N VAL A 78 -0.72 0.18 9.07
CA VAL A 78 0.62 0.47 8.58
C VAL A 78 1.07 1.78 9.21
N SER A 79 2.09 1.71 10.06
CA SER A 79 2.75 2.87 10.66
C SER A 79 4.26 2.73 10.51
N PHE A 80 4.91 3.85 10.21
CA PHE A 80 6.37 3.97 10.12
C PHE A 80 6.96 4.74 11.30
N ASP A 81 6.14 5.02 12.32
CA ASP A 81 6.56 5.68 13.55
C ASP A 81 7.37 4.69 14.41
N ASP A 82 8.69 4.74 14.24
CA ASP A 82 9.72 4.27 15.18
C ASP A 82 10.63 5.46 15.55
#